data_AF-A0A2W5SP39-F1
#
_entry.id   AF-A0A2W5SP39-F1
#
_cell.length_a   1.000
_cell.length_b   1.000
_cell.length_c   1.000
_cell.angle_alpha   90.00
_cell.angle_beta   90.00
_cell.angle_gamma   90.00
#
_symmetry.space_group_name_H-M   'P 1'
#
loop_
_entity.id
_entity.type
_entity.pdbx_description
1 polymer ?
#
loop_
_entity_poly.entity_id
_entity_poly.type
_entity_poly.pdbx_seq_one_letter_code
_entity_poly.pdbx_strand_id
1 'polypeptide(L)'
;IPQVKAGKVKAIGLTSGRSTLAPDYAPLADLGVKDANLEVWTALLGPAKLSPAARTRVTEAVAQVMKMPDVRQTLFDRGWQPVGTSPEGMRLRVQEEAAIMTRIIQSRGIKIQ
;
A
#
# COMPACT_ATOMS: atom_id res chain seq x y z
N ILE A 1 10.76 -5.76 -10.52
CA ILE A 1 10.74 -4.44 -11.20
C ILE A 1 11.27 -4.56 -12.66
N PRO A 2 10.40 -4.72 -13.66
CA PRO A 2 10.83 -4.97 -15.05
C PRO A 2 11.60 -3.82 -15.71
N GLN A 3 11.21 -2.56 -15.50
CA GLN A 3 11.84 -1.41 -16.15
C GLN A 3 13.29 -1.20 -15.68
N VAL A 4 13.56 -1.47 -14.40
CA VAL A 4 14.92 -1.46 -13.82
C VAL A 4 15.76 -2.59 -14.40
N LYS A 5 15.21 -3.82 -14.44
CA LYS A 5 15.89 -4.99 -15.03
C LYS A 5 16.20 -4.80 -16.52
N ALA A 6 15.35 -4.06 -17.24
CA ALA A 6 15.54 -3.71 -18.65
C ALA A 6 16.51 -2.54 -18.88
N GLY A 7 17.09 -1.94 -17.83
CA GLY A 7 18.03 -0.81 -17.93
C GLY A 7 17.40 0.51 -18.36
N LYS A 8 16.07 0.60 -18.41
CA LYS A 8 15.34 1.80 -18.86
C LYS A 8 15.28 2.89 -17.79
N VAL A 9 15.36 2.49 -16.52
CA VAL A 9 15.34 3.40 -15.37
C VAL A 9 16.32 2.92 -14.31
N LYS A 10 16.87 3.86 -13.54
CA LYS A 10 17.70 3.58 -12.38
C LYS A 10 16.89 3.78 -11.10
N ALA A 11 16.68 2.70 -10.34
CA ALA A 11 16.10 2.80 -9.01
C ALA A 11 17.14 3.35 -8.01
N ILE A 12 16.71 4.25 -7.13
CA ILE A 12 17.56 4.93 -6.14
C ILE A 12 17.30 4.47 -4.69
N GLY A 13 16.13 3.89 -4.41
CA GLY A 13 15.72 3.44 -3.09
C GLY A 13 14.22 3.21 -3.02
N LEU A 14 13.76 2.67 -1.89
CA LEU A 14 12.35 2.45 -1.60
C LEU A 14 11.80 3.60 -0.74
N THR A 15 10.61 4.12 -1.06
CA THR A 15 9.94 5.11 -0.20
C THR A 15 9.47 4.47 1.09
N SER A 16 9.00 3.22 1.04
CA SER A 16 8.64 2.41 2.20
C SER A 16 9.84 1.67 2.81
N GLY A 17 9.56 0.80 3.78
CA GLY A 17 10.54 -0.12 4.35
C GLY A 17 11.08 -1.16 3.35
N ARG A 18 11.93 -2.06 3.85
CA ARG A 18 12.53 -3.13 3.02
C ARG A 18 11.43 -4.02 2.41
N SER A 19 11.62 -4.39 1.15
CA SER A 19 10.67 -5.23 0.41
C SER A 19 11.37 -6.41 -0.25
N THR A 20 10.74 -7.59 -0.17
CA THR A 20 11.20 -8.79 -0.88
C THR A 20 11.00 -8.70 -2.40
N LEU A 21 10.19 -7.75 -2.88
CA LEU A 21 10.01 -7.45 -4.31
C LEU A 21 11.21 -6.71 -4.92
N ALA A 22 12.03 -6.09 -4.06
CA ALA A 22 13.13 -5.22 -4.43
C ALA A 22 14.26 -5.28 -3.38
N PRO A 23 14.80 -6.49 -3.09
CA PRO A 23 15.73 -6.69 -1.97
C PRO A 23 17.06 -5.93 -2.13
N ASP A 24 17.42 -5.60 -3.37
CA ASP A 24 18.66 -4.88 -3.71
C ASP A 24 18.59 -3.38 -3.38
N TYR A 25 17.42 -2.86 -2.98
CA TYR A 25 17.21 -1.43 -2.74
C TYR A 25 16.89 -1.16 -1.27
N ALA A 26 17.66 -0.27 -0.66
CA ALA A 26 17.41 0.19 0.70
C ALA A 26 16.23 1.19 0.75
N PRO A 27 15.51 1.27 1.88
CA PRO A 27 14.66 2.41 2.19
C PRO A 27 15.41 3.73 2.06
N LEU A 28 14.78 4.76 1.53
CA LEU A 28 15.36 6.11 1.43
C LEU A 28 15.66 6.69 2.83
N ALA A 29 14.92 6.25 3.85
CA ALA A 29 15.18 6.61 5.25
C ALA A 29 16.56 6.12 5.74
N ASP A 30 17.00 4.92 5.33
CA ASP A 30 18.33 4.38 5.63
C ASP A 30 19.45 5.23 4.99
N LEU A 31 19.10 5.99 3.95
CA LEU A 31 19.99 6.88 3.19
C LEU A 31 19.90 8.35 3.66
N GLY A 32 19.22 8.61 4.78
CA GLY A 32 19.11 9.94 5.38
C GLY A 32 17.98 10.82 4.84
N VAL A 33 17.13 10.29 3.94
CA VAL A 33 15.94 11.02 3.47
C VAL A 33 14.83 10.88 4.50
N LYS A 34 14.62 11.95 5.26
CA LYS A 34 13.55 12.01 6.27
C LYS A 34 12.17 12.08 5.61
N ASP A 35 11.17 11.54 6.30
CA ASP A 35 9.76 11.58 5.89
C ASP A 35 9.47 10.99 4.49
N ALA A 36 10.37 10.14 3.98
CA ALA A 36 10.22 9.48 2.68
C ALA A 36 9.18 8.36 2.68
N ASN A 37 8.62 8.01 3.85
CA ASN A 37 7.68 6.90 4.04
C ASN A 37 6.31 7.22 3.45
N LEU A 38 6.22 7.08 2.14
CA LEU A 38 4.99 7.19 1.36
C LEU A 38 4.80 5.89 0.58
N GLU A 39 3.75 5.16 0.92
CA GLU A 39 3.40 3.90 0.27
C GLU A 39 2.10 4.07 -0.52
N VAL A 40 2.08 3.57 -1.76
CA VAL A 40 0.84 3.44 -2.51
C VAL A 40 0.18 2.12 -2.11
N TRP A 41 -1.08 2.19 -1.68
CA TRP A 41 -1.85 1.02 -1.30
C TRP A 41 -3.25 1.06 -1.92
N THR A 42 -3.86 -0.12 -2.00
CA THR A 42 -5.23 -0.30 -2.52
C THR A 42 -6.05 -1.04 -1.48
N ALA A 43 -7.32 -0.66 -1.35
CA ALA A 43 -8.24 -1.32 -0.43
C ALA A 43 -9.63 -1.47 -1.03
N LEU A 44 -10.37 -2.45 -0.51
CA LEU A 44 -11.80 -2.57 -0.73
C LEU A 44 -12.55 -1.80 0.35
N LEU A 45 -13.34 -0.80 -0.06
CA LEU A 45 -14.20 -0.03 0.82
C LEU A 45 -15.67 -0.29 0.48
N GLY A 46 -16.48 -0.54 1.51
CA GLY A 46 -17.92 -0.72 1.38
C GLY A 46 -18.71 0.46 1.95
N PRO A 47 -20.02 0.55 1.65
CA PRO A 47 -20.89 1.56 2.25
C PRO A 47 -20.85 1.59 3.79
N ALA A 48 -20.92 2.78 4.40
CA ALA A 48 -20.89 2.94 5.85
C ALA A 48 -22.02 2.16 6.58
N LYS A 49 -23.16 1.97 5.91
CA LYS A 49 -24.35 1.28 6.45
C LYS A 49 -24.39 -0.22 6.12
N LEU A 50 -23.27 -0.82 5.72
CA LEU A 50 -23.22 -2.26 5.46
C LEU A 50 -23.68 -3.06 6.69
N SER A 51 -24.57 -4.06 6.49
CA SER A 51 -25.01 -4.90 7.60
C SER A 51 -23.83 -5.72 8.18
N PRO A 52 -23.87 -6.10 9.47
CA PRO A 52 -22.81 -6.92 10.07
C PRO A 52 -22.56 -8.22 9.29
N ALA A 53 -23.63 -8.90 8.86
CA ALA A 53 -23.53 -10.14 8.10
C ALA A 53 -22.82 -9.95 6.74
N ALA A 54 -23.16 -8.88 6.02
CA ALA A 54 -22.49 -8.55 4.75
C ALA A 54 -21.02 -8.19 4.98
N ARG A 55 -20.70 -7.48 6.06
CA ARG A 55 -19.33 -7.10 6.42
C ARG A 55 -18.46 -8.32 6.67
N THR A 56 -18.97 -9.26 7.47
CA THR A 56 -18.28 -10.51 7.76
C THR A 56 -18.03 -11.29 6.48
N ARG A 57 -19.07 -11.52 5.66
CA ARG A 57 -18.95 -12.28 4.42
C ARG A 57 -17.90 -11.70 3.45
N VAL A 58 -17.91 -10.38 3.24
CA VAL A 58 -16.94 -9.72 2.34
C VAL A 58 -15.53 -9.81 2.91
N THR A 59 -15.36 -9.60 4.22
CA THR A 59 -14.06 -9.65 4.88
C THR A 59 -13.44 -11.05 4.78
N GLU A 60 -14.24 -12.09 5.04
CA GLU A 60 -13.82 -13.49 4.92
C GLU A 60 -13.45 -13.84 3.48
N ALA A 61 -14.29 -13.47 2.51
CA ALA A 61 -14.04 -13.74 1.10
C ALA A 61 -12.74 -13.07 0.61
N VAL A 62 -12.53 -11.79 0.95
CA VAL A 62 -11.29 -11.08 0.59
C VAL A 62 -10.07 -11.74 1.23
N ALA A 63 -10.16 -12.10 2.51
CA ALA A 63 -9.06 -12.77 3.21
C ALA A 63 -8.72 -14.14 2.60
N GLN A 64 -9.72 -14.89 2.11
CA GLN A 64 -9.51 -16.15 1.41
C GLN A 64 -8.81 -15.92 0.06
N VAL A 65 -9.32 -14.99 -0.76
CA VAL A 65 -8.75 -14.69 -2.09
C VAL A 65 -7.30 -14.20 -1.98
N MET A 66 -6.97 -13.34 -1.01
CA MET A 66 -5.60 -12.85 -0.78
C MET A 66 -4.62 -13.94 -0.31
N LYS A 67 -5.13 -15.10 0.11
CA LYS A 67 -4.32 -16.28 0.47
C LYS A 67 -4.13 -17.25 -0.69
N MET A 68 -4.89 -17.12 -1.77
CA MET A 68 -4.78 -18.01 -2.93
C MET A 68 -3.39 -17.83 -3.60
N PRO A 69 -2.63 -18.92 -3.86
CA PRO A 69 -1.27 -18.82 -4.38
C PRO A 69 -1.15 -18.09 -5.73
N ASP A 70 -2.09 -18.33 -6.64
CA ASP A 70 -2.16 -17.69 -7.96
C ASP A 70 -2.41 -16.18 -7.85
N VAL A 71 -3.30 -15.75 -6.95
CA VAL A 71 -3.55 -14.33 -6.67
C VAL A 71 -2.31 -13.67 -6.07
N ARG A 72 -1.69 -14.32 -5.07
CA ARG A 72 -0.46 -13.82 -4.43
C ARG A 72 0.67 -13.68 -5.44
N GLN A 73 0.86 -14.68 -6.30
CA GLN A 73 1.90 -14.66 -7.33
C GLN A 73 1.63 -13.56 -8.36
N THR A 74 0.39 -13.43 -8.84
CA THR A 74 -0.01 -12.40 -9.80
C THR A 74 0.24 -10.99 -9.24
N LEU A 75 -0.10 -10.75 -7.98
CA LEU A 75 0.18 -9.49 -7.30
C LEU A 75 1.69 -9.26 -7.18
N PHE A 76 2.44 -10.27 -6.73
CA PHE A 76 3.89 -10.19 -6.56
C PHE A 76 4.61 -9.85 -7.88
N ASP A 77 4.25 -10.52 -8.97
CA ASP A 77 4.83 -10.29 -10.30
C ASP A 77 4.57 -8.86 -10.80
N ARG A 78 3.46 -8.25 -10.36
CA ARG A 78 3.08 -6.87 -10.64
C ARG A 78 3.64 -5.85 -9.64
N GLY A 79 4.43 -6.29 -8.66
CA GLY A 79 5.04 -5.41 -7.65
C GLY A 79 4.12 -5.09 -6.47
N TRP A 80 3.06 -5.86 -6.27
CA TRP A 80 2.14 -5.72 -5.14
C TRP A 80 2.38 -6.82 -4.11
N GLN A 81 2.31 -6.47 -2.85
CA GLN A 81 2.34 -7.42 -1.75
C GLN A 81 0.96 -7.42 -1.07
N PRO A 82 0.21 -8.54 -1.10
CA PRO A 82 -1.05 -8.60 -0.38
C PRO A 82 -0.81 -8.50 1.13
N VAL A 83 -1.43 -7.49 1.74
CA VAL A 83 -1.43 -7.27 3.18
C VAL A 83 -2.79 -7.69 3.72
N GLY A 84 -2.80 -8.65 4.64
CA GLY A 84 -4.02 -9.05 5.33
C GLY A 84 -4.34 -8.04 6.42
N THR A 85 -5.40 -7.25 6.25
CA THR A 85 -5.87 -6.32 7.29
C THR A 85 -7.28 -6.70 7.74
N SER A 86 -7.56 -6.57 9.03
CA SER A 86 -8.93 -6.63 9.54
C SER A 86 -9.71 -5.37 9.14
N PRO A 87 -11.05 -5.35 9.24
CA PRO A 87 -11.84 -4.14 9.03
C PRO A 87 -11.38 -2.97 9.92
N GLU A 88 -10.97 -3.28 11.15
CA GLU A 88 -10.43 -2.30 12.08
C GLU A 88 -9.04 -1.80 11.65
N GLY A 89 -8.15 -2.70 11.22
CA GLY A 89 -6.85 -2.31 10.68
C GLY A 89 -6.98 -1.42 9.44
N MET A 90 -7.95 -1.71 8.57
CA MET A 90 -8.24 -0.86 7.41
C MET A 90 -8.76 0.53 7.83
N ARG A 91 -9.65 0.59 8.83
CA ARG A 91 -10.15 1.85 9.40
C ARG A 91 -9.00 2.71 9.94
N LEU A 92 -8.08 2.10 10.70
CA LEU A 92 -6.90 2.78 11.24
C LEU A 92 -5.99 3.30 10.13
N ARG A 93 -5.67 2.48 9.13
CA ARG A 93 -4.82 2.91 8.02
C ARG A 93 -5.42 4.09 7.25
N VAL A 94 -6.72 4.07 6.96
CA VAL A 94 -7.41 5.19 6.30
C VAL A 94 -7.26 6.48 7.13
N GLN A 95 -7.39 6.41 8.45
CA GLN A 95 -7.27 7.58 9.33
C GLN A 95 -5.84 8.13 9.36
N GLU A 96 -4.86 7.25 9.50
CA GLU A 96 -3.44 7.61 9.52
C GLU A 96 -3.03 8.29 8.21
N GLU A 97 -3.38 7.69 7.08
CA GLU A 97 -3.05 8.22 5.75
C GLU A 97 -3.77 9.53 5.46
N ALA A 98 -5.05 9.65 5.84
CA ALA A 98 -5.78 10.91 5.70
C ALA A 98 -5.10 12.03 6.51
N ALA A 99 -4.60 11.74 7.72
CA ALA A 99 -3.90 12.72 8.54
C ALA A 99 -2.56 13.14 7.92
N ILE A 100 -1.78 12.19 7.40
CA ILE A 100 -0.51 12.47 6.72
C ILE A 100 -0.75 13.32 5.47
N MET A 101 -1.66 12.90 4.59
CA MET A 101 -1.96 13.61 3.35
C MET A 101 -2.51 15.01 3.61
N THR A 102 -3.40 15.17 4.59
CA THR A 102 -3.95 16.48 4.98
C THR A 102 -2.83 17.44 5.39
N ARG A 103 -1.89 16.98 6.23
CA ARG A 103 -0.74 17.77 6.67
C ARG A 103 0.13 18.20 5.48
N ILE A 104 0.42 17.28 4.56
CA ILE A 104 1.21 17.57 3.36
C ILE A 104 0.51 18.61 2.48
N ILE A 105 -0.78 18.40 2.19
CA ILE A 105 -1.57 19.29 1.34
C ILE A 105 -1.62 20.70 1.91
N GLN A 106 -1.93 20.83 3.21
CA GLN A 106 -2.04 22.12 3.88
C GLN A 106 -0.70 22.85 3.98
N SER A 107 0.37 22.16 4.40
CA SER A 107 1.69 22.77 4.57
C SER A 107 2.34 23.24 3.26
N ARG A 108 1.90 22.68 2.12
CA ARG A 108 2.42 23.00 0.78
C ARG A 108 1.45 23.82 -0.07
N GLY A 109 0.26 24.13 0.43
CA GLY A 109 -0.76 24.87 -0.31
C GLY A 109 -1.21 24.16 -1.60
N ILE A 110 -1.19 22.82 -1.62
CA ILE A 110 -1.56 22.02 -2.80
C ILE A 110 -3.06 22.14 -3.05
N LYS A 111 -3.44 22.38 -4.31
CA LYS A 111 -4.83 22.46 -4.75
C LYS A 111 -5.03 21.57 -5.97
N ILE A 112 -6.21 20.96 -6.07
CA ILE A 112 -6.64 20.30 -7.31
C ILE A 112 -6.94 21.40 -8.33
N GLN A 113 -6.48 21.22 -9.56
CA GLN A 113 -6.78 22.11 -10.69
C GLN A 113 -8.15 21.78 -11.30
#